data_AF-A0A1V8PQ03-F1
#
_entry.id   AF-A0A1V8PQ03-F1
#
_cell.length_a   1.000
_cell.length_b   1.000
_cell.length_c   1.000
_cell.angle_alpha   90.00
_cell.angle_beta   90.00
_cell.angle_gamma   90.00
#
_symmetry.space_group_name_H-M   'P 1'
#
loop_
_entity.id
_entity.type
_entity.pdbx_description
1 polymer ?
#
loop_
_entity_poly.entity_id
_entity_poly.type
_entity_poly.pdbx_seq_one_letter_code
_entity_poly.pdbx_strand_id
1 'polypeptide(L)'
;MGESARTQIDPASLLAIIARKPRIWGESPIRNDFPETVRALLDRMDVRTRSNLLDDIRAVAADCGFAATVKAVETVINAGRTIDRAAIATCAKRILEGRTAEGEQDLKRYDKYMEGRA
;
A
#
# COMPACT_ATOMS: atom_id res chain seq x y z
N MET A 1 -26.97 -1.02 -20.15
CA MET A 1 -26.58 -1.36 -18.76
C MET A 1 -25.58 -2.48 -18.82
N GLY A 2 -24.31 -2.17 -18.61
CA GLY A 2 -23.19 -3.10 -18.68
C GLY A 2 -22.32 -2.88 -17.45
N GLU A 3 -22.85 -3.25 -16.30
CA GLU A 3 -22.14 -3.35 -15.03
C GLU A 3 -21.12 -4.49 -15.11
N SER A 4 -20.05 -4.28 -15.88
CA SER A 4 -18.82 -5.04 -15.72
C SER A 4 -18.18 -4.56 -14.43
N ALA A 5 -18.68 -5.06 -13.30
CA ALA A 5 -18.00 -5.07 -12.03
C ALA A 5 -16.70 -5.86 -12.21
N ARG A 6 -15.70 -5.23 -12.84
CA ARG A 6 -14.30 -5.64 -12.78
C ARG A 6 -14.01 -5.63 -11.30
N THR A 7 -14.09 -6.81 -10.67
CA THR A 7 -14.03 -6.98 -9.22
C THR A 7 -12.87 -6.15 -8.72
N GLN A 8 -13.18 -4.98 -8.15
CA GLN A 8 -12.21 -4.11 -7.53
C GLN A 8 -11.81 -4.84 -6.27
N ILE A 9 -10.86 -5.77 -6.39
CA ILE A 9 -10.39 -6.50 -5.23
C ILE A 9 -9.69 -5.46 -4.38
N ASP A 10 -10.28 -5.17 -3.21
CA ASP A 10 -9.74 -4.26 -2.25
C ASP A 10 -8.27 -4.64 -1.93
N PRO A 11 -7.32 -3.70 -2.06
CA PRO A 11 -5.90 -3.98 -1.87
C PRO A 11 -5.62 -4.49 -0.45
N ALA A 12 -6.36 -4.07 0.57
CA ALA A 12 -6.20 -4.58 1.93
C ALA A 12 -6.62 -6.07 2.05
N SER A 13 -7.63 -6.49 1.28
CA SER A 13 -8.06 -7.88 1.17
C SER A 13 -7.01 -8.75 0.46
N LEU A 14 -6.37 -8.23 -0.60
CA LEU A 14 -5.24 -8.91 -1.25
C LEU A 14 -4.04 -9.04 -0.30
N LEU A 15 -3.72 -7.98 0.45
CA LEU A 15 -2.67 -8.03 1.46
C LEU A 15 -2.95 -9.09 2.53
N ALA A 16 -4.21 -9.25 2.96
CA ALA A 16 -4.59 -10.31 3.90
C ALA A 16 -4.30 -11.71 3.37
N ILE A 17 -4.57 -11.94 2.07
CA ILE A 17 -4.32 -13.22 1.41
C ILE A 17 -2.83 -13.47 1.27
N ILE A 18 -2.05 -12.45 0.89
CA ILE A 18 -0.59 -12.55 0.73
C ILE A 18 0.11 -12.72 2.09
N ALA A 19 -0.34 -12.02 3.14
CA ALA A 19 0.18 -12.19 4.48
C ALA A 19 0.04 -13.64 4.97
N ARG A 20 -1.09 -14.29 4.65
CA ARG A 20 -1.33 -15.72 4.95
C ARG A 20 -0.57 -16.68 4.03
N LYS A 21 -0.27 -16.27 2.80
CA LYS A 21 0.46 -17.06 1.79
C LYS A 21 1.63 -16.25 1.22
N PRO A 22 2.70 -16.02 1.99
CA PRO A 22 3.81 -15.17 1.55
C PRO A 22 4.50 -15.65 0.26
N ARG A 23 4.36 -16.93 -0.13
CA ARG A 23 4.80 -17.46 -1.43
C ARG A 23 4.17 -16.72 -2.62
N ILE A 24 2.92 -16.26 -2.51
CA ILE A 24 2.23 -15.62 -3.65
C ILE A 24 2.69 -14.18 -3.89
N TRP A 25 3.46 -13.58 -2.97
CA TRP A 25 4.00 -12.21 -3.11
C TRP A 25 4.75 -12.00 -4.44
N GLY A 26 5.59 -12.96 -4.85
CA GLY A 26 6.39 -12.86 -6.06
C GLY A 26 5.57 -12.84 -7.36
N GLU A 27 4.41 -13.49 -7.36
CA GLU A 27 3.53 -13.60 -8.54
C GLU A 27 2.35 -12.62 -8.50
N SER A 28 2.19 -11.87 -7.40
CA SER A 28 1.02 -11.02 -7.20
C SER A 28 1.15 -9.68 -7.95
N PRO A 29 0.12 -9.25 -8.70
CA PRO A 29 0.13 -7.97 -9.41
C PRO A 29 0.20 -6.76 -8.46
N ILE A 30 -0.30 -6.89 -7.22
CA ILE A 30 -0.20 -5.84 -6.19
C ILE A 30 1.25 -5.48 -5.88
N ARG A 31 2.23 -6.35 -6.17
CA ARG A 31 3.65 -6.04 -6.03
C ARG A 31 4.03 -4.79 -6.84
N ASN A 32 3.36 -4.49 -7.96
CA ASN A 32 3.63 -3.30 -8.79
C ASN A 32 3.01 -2.02 -8.23
N ASP A 33 2.03 -2.16 -7.34
CA ASP A 33 1.38 -1.05 -6.64
C ASP A 33 2.27 -0.51 -5.49
N PHE A 34 3.25 -1.31 -5.05
CA PHE A 34 4.29 -0.88 -4.12
C PHE A 34 5.45 -0.16 -4.83
N PRO A 35 5.98 0.93 -4.25
CA PRO A 35 7.19 1.58 -4.74
C PRO A 35 8.38 0.65 -4.64
N GLU A 36 9.35 0.84 -5.54
CA GLU A 36 10.50 -0.04 -5.70
C GLU A 36 11.27 -0.24 -4.39
N THR A 37 11.45 0.83 -3.59
CA THR A 37 12.12 0.78 -2.30
C THR A 37 11.44 -0.19 -1.31
N VAL A 38 10.11 -0.14 -1.22
CA VAL A 38 9.32 -1.02 -0.34
C VAL A 38 9.32 -2.44 -0.89
N ARG A 39 9.17 -2.59 -2.22
CA ARG A 39 9.24 -3.89 -2.90
C ARG A 39 10.58 -4.58 -2.67
N ALA A 40 11.69 -3.88 -2.85
CA ALA A 40 13.03 -4.42 -2.69
C ALA A 40 13.31 -4.84 -1.24
N LEU A 41 12.78 -4.10 -0.27
CA LEU A 41 12.86 -4.49 1.13
C LEU A 41 12.07 -5.78 1.41
N LEU A 42 10.80 -5.84 0.98
CA LEU A 42 9.95 -7.02 1.14
C LEU A 42 10.52 -8.26 0.44
N ASP A 43 11.24 -8.07 -0.67
CA ASP A 43 11.93 -9.14 -1.41
C ASP A 43 13.11 -9.74 -0.62
N ARG A 44 13.84 -8.89 0.12
CA ARG A 44 14.98 -9.29 0.95
C ARG A 44 14.59 -9.89 2.31
N MET A 45 13.36 -9.64 2.77
CA MET A 45 12.88 -10.10 4.08
C MET A 45 12.54 -11.60 4.07
N ASP A 46 12.81 -12.26 5.19
CA ASP A 46 12.33 -13.62 5.42
C ASP A 46 10.80 -13.68 5.38
N VAL A 47 10.28 -14.87 5.05
CA VAL A 47 8.86 -15.20 4.97
C VAL A 47 8.07 -14.69 6.18
N ARG A 48 8.57 -14.90 7.41
CA ARG A 48 7.86 -14.45 8.64
C ARG A 48 7.82 -12.93 8.76
N THR A 49 8.95 -12.27 8.59
CA THR A 49 9.06 -10.80 8.71
C THR A 49 8.24 -10.11 7.63
N ARG A 50 8.26 -10.64 6.40
CA ARG A 50 7.44 -10.16 5.30
C ARG A 50 5.95 -10.29 5.61
N SER A 51 5.50 -11.45 6.08
CA SER A 51 4.09 -11.64 6.46
C SER A 51 3.65 -10.68 7.56
N ASN A 52 4.49 -10.47 8.58
CA ASN A 52 4.18 -9.53 9.66
C ASN A 52 4.05 -8.10 9.14
N LEU A 53 5.01 -7.63 8.33
CA LEU A 53 4.98 -6.29 7.75
C LEU A 53 3.78 -6.09 6.82
N LEU A 54 3.41 -7.09 6.01
CA LEU A 54 2.22 -7.02 5.15
C LEU A 54 0.92 -6.93 5.96
N ASP A 55 0.81 -7.66 7.07
CA ASP A 55 -0.35 -7.54 7.97
C ASP A 55 -0.38 -6.16 8.64
N ASP A 56 0.78 -5.63 8.99
CA ASP A 56 0.93 -4.29 9.55
C ASP A 56 0.46 -3.19 8.59
N ILE A 57 0.95 -3.26 7.34
CA ILE A 57 0.53 -2.37 6.25
C ILE A 57 -0.96 -2.50 6.02
N ARG A 58 -1.53 -3.71 6.02
CA ARG A 58 -2.97 -3.92 5.90
C ARG A 58 -3.74 -3.23 7.03
N ALA A 59 -3.29 -3.39 8.27
CA ALA A 59 -3.96 -2.83 9.44
C ALA A 59 -3.97 -1.30 9.41
N VAL A 60 -2.86 -0.68 9.00
CA VAL A 60 -2.78 0.79 8.84
C VAL A 60 -3.55 1.27 7.61
N ALA A 61 -3.51 0.52 6.50
CA ALA A 61 -4.25 0.84 5.29
C ALA A 61 -5.77 0.83 5.50
N ALA A 62 -6.28 0.03 6.44
CA ALA A 62 -7.69 0.03 6.81
C ALA A 62 -8.13 1.33 7.51
N ASP A 63 -7.21 2.05 8.17
CA ASP A 63 -7.48 3.30 8.90
C ASP A 63 -7.13 4.55 8.07
N CYS A 64 -5.95 4.55 7.43
CA CYS A 64 -5.40 5.71 6.72
C CYS A 64 -5.48 5.61 5.18
N GLY A 65 -5.90 4.46 4.64
CA GLY A 65 -5.88 4.16 3.21
C GLY A 65 -4.53 3.60 2.73
N PHE A 66 -4.59 2.78 1.67
CA PHE A 66 -3.42 2.09 1.12
C PHE A 66 -2.33 3.06 0.62
N ALA A 67 -2.70 4.08 -0.13
CA ALA A 67 -1.74 5.03 -0.72
C ALA A 67 -0.94 5.80 0.35
N ALA A 68 -1.60 6.29 1.41
CA ALA A 68 -0.94 6.99 2.50
C ALA A 68 -0.02 6.03 3.28
N THR A 69 -0.47 4.79 3.48
CA THR A 69 0.30 3.76 4.19
C THR A 69 1.55 3.35 3.42
N VAL A 70 1.45 3.09 2.12
CA VAL A 70 2.61 2.72 1.29
C VAL A 70 3.64 3.84 1.23
N LYS A 71 3.19 5.10 1.10
CA LYS A 71 4.07 6.27 1.16
C LYS A 71 4.71 6.45 2.53
N ALA A 72 3.99 6.12 3.60
CA ALA A 72 4.52 6.11 4.96
C ALA A 72 5.65 5.08 5.11
N VAL A 73 5.45 3.84 4.65
CA VAL A 73 6.49 2.80 4.69
C VAL A 73 7.73 3.26 3.93
N GLU A 74 7.57 3.78 2.72
CA GLU A 74 8.68 4.35 1.94
C GLU A 74 9.42 5.46 2.70
N THR A 75 8.69 6.34 3.39
CA THR A 75 9.27 7.43 4.17
C THR A 75 10.07 6.89 5.37
N VAL A 76 9.55 5.88 6.07
CA VAL A 76 10.24 5.23 7.20
C VAL A 76 11.52 4.55 6.73
N ILE A 77 11.49 3.88 5.57
CA ILE A 77 12.68 3.25 4.97
C ILE A 77 13.73 4.30 4.61
N ASN A 78 13.33 5.37 3.91
CA ASN A 78 14.27 6.44 3.52
C ASN A 78 14.85 7.17 4.73
N ALA A 79 14.09 7.28 5.82
CA ALA A 79 14.57 7.84 7.07
C ALA A 79 15.52 6.91 7.85
N GLY A 80 15.74 5.66 7.37
CA GLY A 80 16.57 4.67 8.05
C GLY A 80 16.02 4.23 9.40
N ARG A 81 14.70 4.39 9.63
CA ARG A 81 14.05 4.05 10.90
C ARG A 81 13.59 2.59 10.91
N THR A 82 13.47 2.03 12.11
CA THR A 82 12.84 0.72 12.29
C THR A 82 11.40 0.77 11.79
N ILE A 83 11.04 -0.19 10.95
CA ILE A 83 9.71 -0.29 10.36
C ILE A 83 8.86 -1.13 11.31
N ASP A 84 7.98 -0.46 12.04
CA ASP A 84 6.99 -1.03 12.93
C ASP A 84 5.63 -0.37 12.68
N ARG A 85 4.55 -1.05 13.06
CA ARG A 85 3.17 -0.55 13.04
C ARG A 85 3.03 0.90 13.44
N ALA A 86 3.58 1.26 14.60
CA ALA A 86 3.42 2.58 15.17
C ALA A 86 4.06 3.64 14.26
N ALA A 87 5.27 3.36 13.76
CA ALA A 87 5.99 4.27 12.87
C ALA A 87 5.23 4.46 11.54
N ILE A 88 4.73 3.36 10.96
CA ILE A 88 3.94 3.40 9.72
C ILE A 88 2.64 4.19 9.96
N ALA A 89 1.90 3.89 11.03
CA ALA A 89 0.65 4.56 11.36
C ALA A 89 0.85 6.07 11.60
N THR A 90 1.87 6.46 12.36
CA THR A 90 2.18 7.88 12.59
C THR A 90 2.55 8.59 11.29
N CYS A 91 3.38 7.99 10.43
CA CYS A 91 3.71 8.59 9.13
C CYS A 91 2.49 8.64 8.20
N ALA A 92 1.65 7.60 8.17
CA ALA A 92 0.46 7.53 7.34
C ALA A 92 -0.57 8.60 7.74
N LYS A 93 -0.80 8.77 9.04
CA LYS A 93 -1.65 9.85 9.58
C LYS A 93 -1.13 11.22 9.20
N ARG A 94 0.18 11.46 9.37
CA ARG A 94 0.79 12.75 8.96
C ARG A 94 0.66 13.02 7.46
N ILE A 95 0.77 11.98 6.61
CA ILE A 95 0.56 12.09 5.17
C ILE A 95 -0.91 12.39 4.86
N LEU A 96 -1.84 11.73 5.56
CA LEU A 96 -3.27 11.96 5.40
C LEU A 96 -3.66 13.38 5.85
N GLU A 97 -3.22 13.81 7.02
CA GLU A 97 -3.45 15.14 7.58
C GLU A 97 -2.77 16.23 6.73
N GLY A 98 -1.56 15.98 6.22
CA GLY A 98 -0.86 16.88 5.30
C GLY A 98 -1.59 17.04 3.97
N ARG A 99 -2.22 15.98 3.46
CA ARG A 99 -3.12 16.07 2.29
C ARG A 99 -4.40 16.87 2.59
N THR A 100 -4.90 16.82 3.83
CA THR A 100 -6.04 17.64 4.25
C THR A 100 -5.67 19.11 4.39
N ALA A 101 -4.42 19.43 4.73
CA ALA A 101 -3.93 20.80 4.91
C ALA A 101 -3.53 21.51 3.59
N GLU A 102 -3.04 20.78 2.58
CA GLU A 102 -2.62 21.36 1.28
C GLU A 102 -3.67 21.27 0.16
N GLY A 103 -4.90 20.85 0.49
CA GLY A 103 -6.04 20.84 -0.42
C GLY A 103 -6.16 19.57 -1.23
N GLU A 104 -7.40 19.07 -1.35
CA GLU A 104 -8.12 18.46 -2.48
C GLU A 104 -7.40 17.83 -3.71
N GLN A 105 -6.08 17.87 -3.88
CA GLN A 105 -5.38 17.50 -5.09
C GLN A 105 -4.21 16.55 -4.83
N ASP A 106 -4.53 15.25 -4.70
CA ASP A 106 -3.98 14.23 -5.61
C ASP A 106 -4.81 12.93 -5.50
N LEU A 107 -6.09 13.03 -5.89
CA LEU A 107 -6.87 11.85 -6.29
C LEU A 107 -6.75 11.58 -7.81
N LYS A 108 -5.86 12.31 -8.51
CA LYS A 108 -5.62 12.15 -9.95
C LYS A 108 -4.45 11.23 -10.31
N ARG A 109 -3.77 10.61 -9.33
CA ARG A 109 -2.91 9.45 -9.62
C ARG A 109 -3.69 8.16 -9.88
N TYR A 110 -5.01 8.17 -9.66
CA TYR A 110 -5.93 7.11 -10.10
C TYR A 110 -6.68 7.46 -11.40
N ASP A 111 -6.20 8.45 -12.17
CA ASP A 111 -6.72 8.73 -13.51
C ASP A 111 -6.07 7.88 -14.62
N LYS A 112 -5.14 6.97 -14.30
CA LYS A 112 -4.55 6.10 -15.34
C LYS A 112 -5.50 5.02 -15.88
N TYR A 113 -6.77 5.02 -15.48
CA TYR A 113 -7.80 4.09 -15.96
C TYR A 113 -9.05 4.76 -16.55
N MET A 114 -9.04 6.08 -16.79
CA MET A 114 -10.15 6.81 -17.43
C MET A 114 -9.74 7.63 -18.66
N GLU A 115 -8.68 7.24 -19.38
CA GLU A 115 -8.47 7.69 -20.77
C GLU A 115 -8.41 6.47 -21.68
N GLY A 116 -9.58 6.06 -22.17
CA GLY A 116 -9.69 4.85 -22.97
C GLY A 116 -11.07 4.55 -23.56
N ARG A 117 -11.77 5.56 -24.08
CA ARG A 117 -12.41 5.52 -25.43
C ARG A 117 -13.29 6.74 -25.67
N ALA A 118 -12.88 7.55 -26.65
CA ALA A 118 -13.81 8.16 -27.60
C ALA A 118 -14.42 7.07 -28.50
#